data_AF-A0A348VST5-F1
#
_entry.id   AF-A0A348VST5-F1
#
_cell.length_a   1.000
_cell.length_b   1.000
_cell.length_c   1.000
_cell.angle_alpha   90.00
_cell.angle_beta   90.00
_cell.angle_gamma   90.00
#
_symmetry.space_group_name_H-M   'P 1'
#
loop_
_entity.id
_entity.type
_entity.pdbx_description
1 polymer ?
#
loop_
_entity_poly.entity_id
_entity_poly.type
_entity_poly.pdbx_seq_one_letter_code
_entity_poly.pdbx_strand_id
1 'polypeptide(L)'
;MAGTRKTGRMSKGQAKRLSKPISRFANGALDLLLDHVTERAATVNPRVHAREWSTEEDQFIRDNLGWLTDAEMGEQLGRTEVAVHLRWSRDLYLSGPSKSPDVITAHRAAEALGIDSHKTAHWVDVGLIPGRIMAGGRDIRLIQRTVFRRWSLNPMNWVYFDIKRVTDPELKRMLKKRAARWGDEWWSTRQVAEYHGVDTGDVKRYIVLGRLKSFRLPVSLGGRDHNRKWSNHFILKSDALQVKFYRGRGTQEGRISKFTPAADAWLLKARDELGMTFVHIGRTMKIGAEKVNKATGNATSNPTISYRYRYLTTLDGKKAKKQRR
;
A
#
# COMPACT_ATOMS: atom_id res chain seq x y z
N MET A 1 -26.84 0.92 -22.93
CA MET A 1 -25.96 1.99 -23.46
C MET A 1 -24.66 1.36 -23.91
N ALA A 2 -24.61 1.01 -25.19
CA ALA A 2 -23.51 0.28 -25.82
C ALA A 2 -22.48 1.27 -26.39
N GLY A 3 -21.25 1.22 -25.91
CA GLY A 3 -20.13 2.05 -26.38
C GLY A 3 -19.38 1.35 -27.52
N THR A 4 -19.55 1.87 -28.72
CA THR A 4 -18.87 1.46 -29.96
C THR A 4 -17.38 1.84 -29.93
N ARG A 5 -16.50 0.85 -30.14
CA ARG A 5 -15.05 1.07 -30.35
C ARG A 5 -14.79 1.37 -31.83
N LYS A 6 -14.26 2.57 -32.09
CA LYS A 6 -13.73 3.00 -33.40
C LYS A 6 -12.46 2.22 -33.75
N THR A 7 -12.46 1.56 -34.90
CA THR A 7 -11.29 0.99 -35.57
C THR A 7 -10.61 2.07 -36.41
N GLY A 8 -9.35 2.38 -36.07
CA GLY A 8 -8.50 3.28 -36.85
C GLY A 8 -7.90 2.56 -38.04
N ARG A 9 -8.32 2.96 -39.24
CA ARG A 9 -7.85 2.48 -40.55
C ARG A 9 -6.57 3.25 -40.92
N MET A 10 -5.42 2.59 -40.91
CA MET A 10 -4.16 3.19 -41.41
C MET A 10 -4.04 3.06 -42.92
N SER A 11 -3.53 4.15 -43.49
CA SER A 11 -3.40 4.51 -44.90
C SER A 11 -2.36 3.67 -45.64
N LYS A 12 -2.68 3.33 -46.89
CA LYS A 12 -1.78 2.69 -47.87
C LYS A 12 -0.82 3.75 -48.44
N GLY A 13 0.43 3.73 -47.98
CA GLY A 13 1.53 4.52 -48.53
C GLY A 13 2.30 3.76 -49.62
N GLN A 14 2.02 4.14 -50.86
CA GLN A 14 2.81 4.06 -52.10
C GLN A 14 4.13 3.25 -52.11
N ALA A 15 4.12 2.16 -52.89
CA ALA A 15 5.31 1.48 -53.40
C ALA A 15 5.84 2.21 -54.65
N LYS A 16 7.01 2.86 -54.54
CA LYS A 16 7.79 3.34 -55.69
C LYS A 16 8.87 2.31 -56.02
N ARG A 17 8.68 1.63 -57.16
CA ARG A 17 9.66 0.74 -57.78
C ARG A 17 10.83 1.56 -58.31
N LEU A 18 12.04 1.26 -57.86
CA LEU A 18 13.29 1.64 -58.51
C LEU A 18 13.99 0.35 -58.95
N SER A 19 13.84 -0.01 -60.22
CA SER A 19 14.62 -1.05 -60.87
C SER A 19 15.92 -0.44 -61.37
N LYS A 20 17.04 -0.74 -60.69
CA LYS A 20 18.39 -0.57 -61.23
C LYS A 20 18.89 -1.91 -61.76
N PRO A 21 19.57 -1.94 -62.93
CA PRO A 21 20.17 -3.15 -63.45
C PRO A 21 21.46 -3.46 -62.67
N ILE A 22 21.47 -4.58 -61.94
CA ILE A 22 22.69 -5.13 -61.34
C ILE A 22 23.33 -6.03 -62.40
N SER A 23 24.30 -5.48 -63.13
CA SER A 23 25.16 -6.25 -64.02
C SER A 23 26.49 -6.56 -63.33
N ARG A 24 26.82 -7.86 -63.34
CA ARG A 24 28.17 -8.42 -63.51
C ARG A 24 29.28 -7.96 -62.54
N PHE A 25 29.20 -8.40 -61.29
CA PHE A 25 30.38 -8.66 -60.45
C PHE A 25 30.03 -9.78 -59.44
N ALA A 26 29.88 -11.03 -59.89
CA ALA A 26 29.22 -12.07 -59.08
C ALA A 26 29.98 -13.39 -58.90
N ASN A 27 31.30 -13.45 -59.12
CA ASN A 27 32.04 -14.70 -58.91
C ASN A 27 33.10 -14.66 -57.79
N GLY A 28 33.65 -13.50 -57.40
CA GLY A 28 34.65 -13.44 -56.31
C GLY A 28 34.08 -13.22 -54.90
N ALA A 29 32.96 -12.49 -54.78
CA ALA A 29 32.34 -12.21 -53.49
C ALA A 29 31.54 -13.40 -52.93
N LEU A 30 31.14 -14.33 -53.79
CA LEU A 30 30.41 -15.54 -53.41
C LEU A 30 31.37 -16.58 -52.83
N ASP A 31 32.57 -16.72 -53.39
CA ASP A 31 33.63 -17.57 -52.85
C ASP A 31 34.14 -17.07 -51.49
N LEU A 32 34.33 -15.76 -51.31
CA LEU A 32 34.70 -15.20 -50.00
C LEU A 32 33.59 -15.35 -48.93
N LEU A 33 32.32 -15.31 -49.33
CA LEU A 33 31.20 -15.58 -48.43
C LEU A 33 31.09 -17.06 -48.09
N LEU A 34 31.33 -17.96 -49.06
CA LEU A 34 31.35 -19.40 -48.85
C LEU A 34 32.52 -19.80 -47.95
N ASP A 35 33.72 -19.25 -48.15
CA ASP A 35 34.89 -19.49 -47.29
C ASP A 35 34.67 -18.96 -45.87
N HIS A 36 34.02 -17.81 -45.70
CA HIS A 36 33.70 -17.29 -44.36
C HIS A 36 32.59 -18.10 -43.65
N VAL A 37 31.65 -18.67 -44.41
CA VAL A 37 30.60 -19.56 -43.88
C VAL A 37 31.18 -20.93 -43.54
N THR A 38 32.11 -21.46 -44.33
CA THR A 38 32.79 -22.74 -44.06
C THR A 38 33.83 -22.63 -42.94
N GLU A 39 34.57 -21.52 -42.82
CA GLU A 39 35.41 -21.24 -41.65
C GLU A 39 34.57 -21.14 -40.37
N ARG A 40 33.42 -20.44 -40.42
CA ARG A 40 32.50 -20.40 -39.28
C ARG A 40 31.90 -21.78 -38.97
N ALA A 41 31.60 -22.58 -39.98
CA ALA A 41 31.14 -23.96 -39.81
C ALA A 41 32.24 -24.90 -39.28
N ALA A 42 33.52 -24.65 -39.59
CA ALA A 42 34.66 -25.41 -39.09
C ALA A 42 35.06 -25.02 -37.65
N THR A 43 34.77 -23.78 -37.23
CA THR A 43 34.85 -23.35 -35.82
C THR A 43 33.65 -23.77 -34.97
N VAL A 44 32.75 -24.62 -35.51
CA VAL A 44 31.71 -25.25 -34.71
C VAL A 44 32.41 -26.16 -33.72
N ASN A 45 32.57 -25.63 -32.51
CA ASN A 45 33.03 -26.32 -31.31
C ASN A 45 32.52 -27.76 -31.36
N PRO A 46 33.40 -28.78 -31.32
CA PRO A 46 32.95 -30.17 -31.28
C PRO A 46 31.88 -30.24 -30.21
N ARG A 47 30.73 -30.84 -30.53
CA ARG A 47 29.61 -30.99 -29.60
C ARG A 47 30.13 -31.81 -28.42
N VAL A 48 30.74 -31.13 -27.44
CA VAL A 48 31.18 -31.73 -26.19
C VAL A 48 29.91 -32.35 -25.65
N HIS A 49 29.88 -33.69 -25.60
CA HIS A 49 28.73 -34.40 -25.09
C HIS A 49 28.36 -33.78 -23.76
N ALA A 50 27.10 -33.34 -23.65
CA ALA A 50 26.64 -32.68 -22.45
C ALA A 50 26.90 -33.63 -21.28
N ARG A 51 27.76 -33.21 -20.34
CA ARG A 51 28.08 -33.97 -19.13
C ARG A 51 26.75 -34.44 -18.49
N GLU A 52 26.64 -35.71 -18.15
CA GLU A 52 25.43 -36.23 -17.50
C GLU A 52 25.20 -35.55 -16.14
N TRP A 53 23.94 -35.41 -15.74
CA TRP A 53 23.58 -34.81 -14.45
C TRP A 53 23.69 -35.87 -13.35
N SER A 54 24.49 -35.56 -12.33
CA SER A 54 24.64 -36.39 -11.14
C SER A 54 23.49 -36.19 -10.15
N THR A 55 23.29 -37.16 -9.26
CA THR A 55 22.30 -37.08 -8.17
C THR A 55 22.59 -35.95 -7.20
N GLU A 56 23.88 -35.64 -6.98
CA GLU A 56 24.34 -34.57 -6.11
C GLU A 56 24.04 -33.19 -6.71
N GLU A 57 24.24 -33.01 -8.02
CA GLU A 57 23.85 -31.80 -8.75
C GLU A 57 22.32 -31.58 -8.68
N ASP A 58 21.54 -32.64 -8.86
CA ASP A 58 20.07 -32.55 -8.78
C ASP A 58 19.61 -32.19 -7.36
N GLN A 59 20.25 -32.75 -6.33
CA GLN A 59 19.95 -32.41 -4.94
C GLN A 59 20.34 -30.96 -4.62
N PHE A 60 21.51 -30.51 -5.09
CA PHE A 60 21.95 -29.13 -4.95
C PHE A 60 20.94 -28.15 -5.56
N ILE A 61 20.41 -28.44 -6.76
CA ILE A 61 19.37 -27.62 -7.39
C ILE A 61 18.12 -27.55 -6.49
N ARG A 62 17.65 -28.69 -5.95
CA ARG A 62 16.45 -28.71 -5.09
C ARG A 62 16.60 -27.85 -3.84
N ASP A 63 17.77 -27.92 -3.21
CA ASP A 63 18.03 -27.22 -1.95
C ASP A 63 18.22 -25.70 -2.14
N ASN A 64 18.76 -25.30 -3.30
CA ASN A 64 19.09 -23.91 -3.60
C ASN A 64 18.06 -23.17 -4.48
N LEU A 65 17.04 -23.87 -4.99
CA LEU A 65 16.01 -23.27 -5.86
C LEU A 65 15.26 -22.15 -5.13
N GLY A 66 15.42 -20.91 -5.62
CA GLY A 66 14.81 -19.72 -5.04
C GLY A 66 15.59 -19.07 -3.90
N TRP A 67 16.81 -19.56 -3.64
CA TRP A 67 17.84 -18.90 -2.82
C TRP A 67 18.98 -18.35 -3.68
N LEU A 68 19.36 -19.09 -4.72
CA LEU A 68 20.33 -18.68 -5.73
C LEU A 68 19.63 -18.44 -7.08
N THR A 69 20.23 -17.61 -7.91
CA THR A 69 19.87 -17.45 -9.32
C THR A 69 20.36 -18.65 -10.15
N ASP A 70 19.75 -18.88 -11.31
CA ASP A 70 20.18 -19.94 -12.24
C ASP A 70 21.65 -19.74 -12.68
N ALA A 71 22.12 -18.48 -12.76
CA ALA A 71 23.51 -18.14 -13.08
C ALA A 71 24.49 -18.52 -11.95
N GLU A 72 24.17 -18.17 -10.70
CA GLU A 72 25.00 -18.53 -9.53
C GLU A 72 25.04 -20.04 -9.31
N MET A 73 23.91 -20.75 -9.50
CA MET A 73 23.88 -22.20 -9.47
C MET A 73 24.72 -22.79 -10.62
N GLY A 74 24.66 -22.20 -11.81
CA GLY A 74 25.49 -22.60 -12.95
C GLY A 74 26.98 -22.48 -12.65
N GLU A 75 27.40 -21.36 -12.10
CA GLU A 75 28.80 -21.13 -11.70
C GLU A 75 29.29 -22.18 -10.68
N GLN A 76 28.51 -22.47 -9.65
CA GLN A 76 28.87 -23.47 -8.62
C GLN A 76 28.93 -24.91 -9.16
N LEU A 77 28.09 -25.25 -10.14
CA LEU A 77 28.05 -26.59 -10.74
C LEU A 77 28.98 -26.74 -11.95
N GLY A 78 29.59 -25.66 -12.44
CA GLY A 78 30.32 -25.64 -13.72
C GLY A 78 29.40 -25.88 -14.92
N ARG A 79 28.17 -25.34 -14.88
CA ARG A 79 27.11 -25.46 -15.90
C ARG A 79 26.68 -24.08 -16.37
N THR A 80 26.02 -24.00 -17.53
CA THR A 80 25.41 -22.75 -17.98
C THR A 80 24.09 -22.49 -17.26
N GLU A 81 23.72 -21.23 -17.07
CA GLU A 81 22.42 -20.80 -16.52
C GLU A 81 21.24 -21.51 -17.23
N VAL A 82 21.30 -21.58 -18.56
CA VAL A 82 20.26 -22.22 -19.38
C VAL A 82 20.16 -23.72 -19.09
N ALA A 83 21.30 -24.40 -18.89
CA ALA A 83 21.30 -25.82 -18.56
C ALA A 83 20.66 -26.08 -17.19
N VAL A 84 20.98 -25.26 -16.19
CA VAL A 84 20.34 -25.32 -14.85
C VAL A 84 18.84 -25.07 -14.97
N HIS A 85 18.44 -24.04 -15.72
CA HIS A 85 17.04 -23.70 -15.94
C HIS A 85 16.24 -24.86 -16.55
N LEU A 86 16.77 -25.44 -17.63
CA LEU A 86 16.15 -26.59 -18.28
C LEU A 86 16.11 -27.81 -17.37
N ARG A 87 17.17 -28.03 -16.58
CA ARG A 87 17.23 -29.17 -15.67
C ARG A 87 16.10 -29.13 -14.65
N TRP A 88 15.96 -28.02 -13.92
CA TRP A 88 14.95 -27.95 -12.87
C TRP A 88 13.52 -27.89 -13.42
N SER A 89 13.30 -27.17 -14.53
CA SER A 89 11.95 -26.94 -15.07
C SER A 89 11.42 -28.10 -15.92
N ARG A 90 12.27 -28.72 -16.74
CA ARG A 90 11.87 -29.76 -17.72
C ARG A 90 12.13 -31.16 -17.20
N ASP A 91 13.32 -31.41 -16.63
CA ASP A 91 13.73 -32.78 -16.30
C ASP A 91 13.32 -33.18 -14.89
N LEU A 92 13.46 -32.26 -13.93
CA LEU A 92 13.07 -32.49 -12.52
C LEU A 92 11.61 -32.10 -12.22
N TYR A 93 10.93 -31.43 -13.17
CA TYR A 93 9.55 -30.96 -13.04
C TYR A 93 9.30 -30.12 -11.77
N LEU A 94 10.30 -29.37 -11.31
CA LEU A 94 10.18 -28.53 -10.14
C LEU A 94 9.33 -27.30 -10.47
N SER A 95 8.46 -26.91 -9.54
CA SER A 95 7.73 -25.64 -9.65
C SER A 95 8.70 -24.49 -9.47
N GLY A 96 8.61 -23.47 -10.33
CA GLY A 96 9.44 -22.28 -10.20
C GLY A 96 9.31 -21.64 -8.80
N PRO A 97 10.36 -21.00 -8.27
CA PRO A 97 10.43 -20.53 -6.88
C PRO A 97 9.20 -19.75 -6.41
N SER A 98 8.69 -18.82 -7.23
CA SER A 98 7.53 -17.99 -6.90
C SER A 98 6.19 -18.74 -6.92
N LYS A 99 6.16 -19.95 -7.50
CA LYS A 99 4.99 -20.81 -7.66
C LYS A 99 5.06 -22.05 -6.77
N SER A 100 6.12 -22.22 -5.98
CA SER A 100 6.21 -23.34 -5.05
C SER A 100 5.00 -23.38 -4.11
N PRO A 101 4.46 -24.59 -3.83
CA PRO A 101 3.27 -24.73 -2.99
C PRO A 101 3.49 -24.23 -1.56
N ASP A 102 4.73 -24.23 -1.06
CA ASP A 102 5.03 -23.83 0.33
C ASP A 102 5.17 -22.32 0.51
N VAL A 103 5.31 -21.57 -0.58
CA VAL A 103 5.50 -20.12 -0.53
C VAL A 103 4.31 -19.37 -1.13
N ILE A 104 4.15 -18.12 -0.69
CA ILE A 104 3.21 -17.16 -1.24
C ILE A 104 3.97 -15.86 -1.49
N THR A 105 3.81 -15.28 -2.68
CA THR A 105 4.39 -13.97 -2.96
C THR A 105 3.64 -12.90 -2.17
N ALA A 106 4.30 -11.79 -1.82
CA ALA A 106 3.63 -10.67 -1.14
C ALA A 106 2.39 -10.17 -1.90
N HIS A 107 2.42 -10.20 -3.23
CA HIS A 107 1.26 -9.87 -4.07
C HIS A 107 0.09 -10.83 -3.85
N ARG A 108 0.33 -12.15 -3.91
CA ARG A 108 -0.72 -13.16 -3.66
C ARG A 108 -1.23 -13.10 -2.22
N ALA A 109 -0.36 -12.80 -1.26
CA ALA A 109 -0.76 -12.57 0.13
C ALA A 109 -1.71 -11.35 0.26
N ALA A 110 -1.44 -10.28 -0.48
CA ALA A 110 -2.30 -9.09 -0.50
C ALA A 110 -3.66 -9.38 -1.13
N GLU A 111 -3.69 -10.11 -2.26
CA GLU A 111 -4.93 -10.58 -2.88
C GLU A 111 -5.75 -11.38 -1.87
N ALA A 112 -5.14 -12.36 -1.20
CA ALA A 112 -5.80 -13.21 -0.21
C ALA A 112 -6.42 -12.39 0.93
N LEU A 113 -5.70 -11.37 1.43
CA LEU A 113 -6.17 -10.46 2.48
C LEU A 113 -7.16 -9.38 1.99
N GLY A 114 -7.29 -9.17 0.68
CA GLY A 114 -8.11 -8.09 0.10
C GLY A 114 -7.53 -6.70 0.37
N ILE A 115 -6.21 -6.56 0.33
CA ILE A 115 -5.48 -5.31 0.56
C ILE A 115 -4.54 -4.98 -0.60
N ASP A 116 -3.95 -3.79 -0.55
CA ASP A 116 -2.96 -3.32 -1.53
C ASP A 116 -1.62 -4.08 -1.39
N SER A 117 -1.02 -4.47 -2.53
CA SER A 117 0.19 -5.28 -2.60
C SER A 117 1.47 -4.56 -2.16
N HIS A 118 1.51 -3.23 -2.26
CA HIS A 118 2.66 -2.47 -1.74
C HIS A 118 2.73 -2.53 -0.22
N LYS A 119 1.59 -2.67 0.46
CA LYS A 119 1.57 -2.83 1.92
C LYS A 119 2.21 -4.13 2.36
N THR A 120 1.85 -5.25 1.75
CA THR A 120 2.41 -6.55 2.12
C THR A 120 3.89 -6.65 1.76
N ALA A 121 4.31 -6.08 0.62
CA ALA A 121 5.72 -5.98 0.28
C ALA A 121 6.49 -5.20 1.35
N HIS A 122 5.98 -4.02 1.73
CA HIS A 122 6.57 -3.22 2.79
C HIS A 122 6.60 -3.93 4.15
N TRP A 123 5.57 -4.72 4.49
CA TRP A 123 5.55 -5.52 5.73
C TRP A 123 6.66 -6.56 5.80
N VAL A 124 7.04 -7.14 4.65
CA VAL A 124 8.20 -8.04 4.57
C VAL A 124 9.48 -7.23 4.72
N ASP A 125 9.60 -6.10 4.03
CA ASP A 125 10.81 -5.26 4.07
C ASP A 125 11.14 -4.75 5.49
N VAL A 126 10.12 -4.41 6.29
CA VAL A 126 10.30 -3.98 7.68
C VAL A 126 10.31 -5.13 8.70
N GLY A 127 10.21 -6.38 8.25
CA GLY A 127 10.22 -7.57 9.10
C GLY A 127 8.95 -7.77 9.94
N LEU A 128 7.83 -7.12 9.61
CA LEU A 128 6.54 -7.34 10.28
C LEU A 128 5.99 -8.75 9.98
N ILE A 129 6.20 -9.22 8.75
CA ILE A 129 5.97 -10.61 8.36
C ILE A 129 7.34 -11.20 7.98
N PRO A 130 7.77 -12.31 8.60
CA PRO A 130 9.00 -12.97 8.19
C PRO A 130 8.88 -13.42 6.73
N GLY A 131 9.77 -12.92 5.89
CA GLY A 131 9.85 -13.22 4.47
C GLY A 131 11.26 -12.95 3.94
N ARG A 132 11.48 -13.28 2.67
CA ARG A 132 12.76 -13.07 1.99
C ARG A 132 12.54 -12.46 0.62
N ILE A 133 13.56 -11.80 0.10
CA ILE A 133 13.60 -11.38 -1.31
C ILE A 133 14.07 -12.57 -2.13
N MET A 134 13.35 -12.90 -3.20
CA MET A 134 13.73 -13.94 -4.14
C MET A 134 15.00 -13.51 -4.89
N ALA A 135 15.93 -14.45 -5.09
CA ALA A 135 17.06 -14.23 -5.96
C ALA A 135 16.62 -13.80 -7.36
N GLY A 136 17.36 -12.88 -7.95
CA GLY A 136 17.05 -12.25 -9.25
C GLY A 136 16.53 -10.82 -9.11
N GLY A 137 16.80 -9.98 -10.12
CA GLY A 137 16.62 -8.51 -10.03
C GLY A 137 15.18 -7.99 -10.04
N ARG A 138 14.16 -8.78 -9.71
CA ARG A 138 12.73 -8.37 -9.71
C ARG A 138 12.17 -8.04 -8.33
N ASP A 139 13.01 -8.02 -7.30
CA ASP A 139 12.65 -7.79 -5.89
C ASP A 139 11.35 -8.47 -5.45
N ILE A 140 11.14 -9.74 -5.81
CA ILE A 140 9.91 -10.45 -5.45
C ILE A 140 10.02 -10.92 -4.01
N ARG A 141 9.13 -10.44 -3.12
CA ARG A 141 9.09 -10.90 -1.72
C ARG A 141 8.32 -12.21 -1.62
N LEU A 142 8.98 -13.22 -1.06
CA LEU A 142 8.44 -14.55 -0.78
C LEU A 142 8.19 -14.70 0.73
N ILE A 143 7.03 -15.23 1.07
CA ILE A 143 6.61 -15.51 2.44
C ILE A 143 6.28 -17.00 2.50
N GLN A 144 6.76 -17.70 3.54
CA GLN A 144 6.35 -19.09 3.77
C GLN A 144 4.84 -19.13 4.08
N ARG A 145 4.06 -19.99 3.43
CA ARG A 145 2.60 -20.07 3.59
C ARG A 145 2.19 -20.37 5.02
N THR A 146 2.93 -21.24 5.70
CA THR A 146 2.70 -21.58 7.11
C THR A 146 2.87 -20.34 8.01
N VAL A 147 3.93 -19.55 7.78
CA VAL A 147 4.19 -18.28 8.47
C VAL A 147 3.09 -17.27 8.18
N PHE A 148 2.72 -17.08 6.90
CA PHE A 148 1.66 -16.17 6.49
C PHE A 148 0.31 -16.53 7.15
N ARG A 149 -0.05 -17.82 7.17
CA ARG A 149 -1.29 -18.31 7.81
C ARG A 149 -1.26 -18.06 9.31
N ARG A 150 -0.17 -18.43 10.01
CA ARG A 150 -0.01 -18.19 11.45
C ARG A 150 -0.09 -16.70 11.79
N TRP A 151 0.59 -15.85 11.01
CA TRP A 151 0.55 -14.40 11.16
C TRP A 151 -0.86 -13.85 10.98
N SER A 152 -1.56 -14.25 9.92
CA SER A 152 -2.91 -13.77 9.61
C SER A 152 -3.94 -14.22 10.65
N LEU A 153 -3.79 -15.41 11.24
CA LEU A 153 -4.70 -15.92 12.26
C LEU A 153 -4.48 -15.34 13.66
N ASN A 154 -3.42 -14.55 13.87
CA ASN A 154 -3.18 -13.86 15.13
C ASN A 154 -4.08 -12.60 15.23
N PRO A 155 -5.00 -12.50 16.21
CA PRO A 155 -5.87 -11.35 16.36
C PRO A 155 -5.13 -10.02 16.53
N MET A 156 -3.91 -10.05 17.07
CA MET A 156 -3.06 -8.85 17.19
C MET A 156 -2.72 -8.21 15.85
N ASN A 157 -2.74 -8.99 14.76
CA ASN A 157 -2.42 -8.51 13.41
C ASN A 157 -3.66 -8.03 12.65
N TRP A 158 -4.88 -8.20 13.17
CA TRP A 158 -6.11 -7.78 12.48
C TRP A 158 -6.29 -6.27 12.43
N VAL A 159 -5.47 -5.52 13.15
CA VAL A 159 -5.32 -4.07 12.97
C VAL A 159 -4.82 -3.68 11.58
N TYR A 160 -4.15 -4.60 10.86
CA TYR A 160 -3.53 -4.35 9.56
C TYR A 160 -4.46 -4.59 8.37
N PHE A 161 -5.54 -5.36 8.54
CA PHE A 161 -6.45 -5.73 7.46
C PHE A 161 -7.86 -6.02 7.97
N ASP A 162 -8.86 -5.83 7.13
CA ASP A 162 -10.26 -6.12 7.47
C ASP A 162 -10.62 -7.57 7.11
N ILE A 163 -11.00 -8.37 8.12
CA ILE A 163 -11.41 -9.77 7.97
C ILE A 163 -12.55 -9.93 6.95
N LYS A 164 -13.44 -8.94 6.83
CA LYS A 164 -14.59 -8.99 5.92
C LYS A 164 -14.15 -8.92 4.46
N ARG A 165 -13.04 -8.23 4.19
CA ARG A 165 -12.45 -8.02 2.85
C ARG A 165 -11.56 -9.15 2.37
N VAL A 166 -11.19 -10.09 3.26
CA VAL A 166 -10.42 -11.29 2.89
C VAL A 166 -11.15 -12.04 1.78
N THR A 167 -10.43 -12.30 0.70
CA THR A 167 -10.94 -12.91 -0.53
C THR A 167 -10.75 -14.43 -0.53
N ASP A 168 -9.64 -14.91 0.03
CA ASP A 168 -9.32 -16.33 0.07
C ASP A 168 -10.34 -17.10 0.93
N PRO A 169 -11.11 -18.06 0.35
CA PRO A 169 -12.21 -18.71 1.06
C PRO A 169 -11.75 -19.54 2.27
N GLU A 170 -10.60 -20.22 2.16
CA GLU A 170 -10.07 -21.07 3.23
C GLU A 170 -9.63 -20.21 4.42
N LEU A 171 -8.82 -19.18 4.17
CA LEU A 171 -8.37 -18.21 5.15
C LEU A 171 -9.55 -17.48 5.79
N LYS A 172 -10.52 -17.04 5.00
CA LYS A 172 -11.73 -16.38 5.50
C LYS A 172 -12.52 -17.28 6.46
N ARG A 173 -12.66 -18.56 6.14
CA ARG A 173 -13.30 -19.55 7.02
C ARG A 173 -12.53 -19.72 8.34
N MET A 174 -11.21 -19.82 8.27
CA MET A 174 -10.37 -19.94 9.47
C MET A 174 -10.44 -18.68 10.35
N LEU A 175 -10.36 -17.50 9.75
CA LEU A 175 -10.46 -16.21 10.43
C LEU A 175 -11.80 -16.03 11.13
N LYS A 176 -12.93 -16.40 10.48
CA LYS A 176 -14.25 -16.38 11.12
C LYS A 176 -14.30 -17.25 12.38
N LYS A 177 -13.80 -18.50 12.30
CA LYS A 177 -13.72 -19.41 13.46
C LYS A 177 -12.80 -18.88 14.57
N ARG A 178 -11.73 -18.16 14.20
CA ARG A 178 -10.80 -17.55 15.15
C ARG A 178 -11.40 -16.31 15.80
N ALA A 179 -12.11 -15.48 15.03
CA ALA A 179 -12.78 -14.27 15.52
C ALA A 179 -13.88 -14.61 16.52
N ALA A 180 -14.70 -15.62 16.22
CA ALA A 180 -15.71 -16.13 17.14
C ALA A 180 -15.10 -16.61 18.47
N ARG A 181 -13.93 -17.26 18.43
CA ARG A 181 -13.21 -17.71 19.63
C ARG A 181 -12.54 -16.57 20.40
N TRP A 182 -12.11 -15.53 19.71
CA TRP A 182 -11.44 -14.38 20.35
C TRP A 182 -12.43 -13.50 21.09
N GLY A 183 -13.62 -13.27 20.53
CA GLY A 183 -14.72 -12.59 21.23
C GLY A 183 -14.55 -11.08 21.40
N ASP A 184 -13.54 -10.48 20.77
CA ASP A 184 -13.26 -9.03 20.84
C ASP A 184 -13.07 -8.43 19.45
N GLU A 185 -12.85 -7.12 19.38
CA GLU A 185 -12.63 -6.36 18.16
C GLU A 185 -11.64 -5.21 18.42
N TRP A 186 -10.81 -4.91 17.43
CA TRP A 186 -9.98 -3.71 17.47
C TRP A 186 -10.77 -2.48 17.03
N TRP A 187 -10.80 -1.46 17.88
CA TRP A 187 -11.32 -0.13 17.57
C TRP A 187 -10.19 0.86 17.32
N SER A 188 -10.36 1.67 16.29
CA SER A 188 -9.55 2.87 16.09
C SER A 188 -9.91 3.94 17.14
N THR A 189 -8.97 4.83 17.44
CA THR A 189 -9.23 5.99 18.32
C THR A 189 -10.47 6.80 17.91
N ARG A 190 -10.78 6.88 16.61
CA ARG A 190 -11.99 7.54 16.10
C ARG A 190 -13.27 6.80 16.48
N GLN A 191 -13.30 5.47 16.39
CA GLN A 191 -14.48 4.68 16.77
C GLN A 191 -14.71 4.76 18.29
N VAL A 192 -13.65 4.75 19.10
CA VAL A 192 -13.76 4.96 20.55
C VAL A 192 -14.34 6.34 20.85
N ALA A 193 -13.82 7.37 20.17
CA ALA A 193 -14.30 8.75 20.31
C ALA A 193 -15.79 8.87 19.96
N GLU A 194 -16.20 8.30 18.83
CA GLU A 194 -17.60 8.30 18.37
C GLU A 194 -18.53 7.56 19.33
N TYR A 195 -18.14 6.39 19.83
CA TYR A 195 -18.93 5.61 20.78
C TYR A 195 -19.19 6.35 22.10
N HIS A 196 -18.16 7.03 22.63
CA HIS A 196 -18.26 7.80 23.89
C HIS A 196 -18.74 9.24 23.69
N GLY A 197 -19.00 9.66 22.46
CA GLY A 197 -19.34 11.05 22.12
C GLY A 197 -18.22 12.06 22.39
N VAL A 198 -16.95 11.64 22.49
CA VAL A 198 -15.78 12.50 22.78
C VAL A 198 -14.97 12.85 21.54
N ASP A 199 -14.05 13.82 21.67
CA ASP A 199 -13.09 14.10 20.60
C ASP A 199 -11.95 13.08 20.60
N THR A 200 -11.35 12.84 19.43
CA THR A 200 -10.19 11.94 19.31
C THR A 200 -8.99 12.39 20.15
N GLY A 201 -8.85 13.69 20.42
CA GLY A 201 -7.84 14.25 21.32
C GLY A 201 -8.04 13.80 22.77
N ASP A 202 -9.29 13.65 23.22
CA ASP A 202 -9.58 13.12 24.57
C ASP A 202 -9.15 11.67 24.71
N VAL A 203 -9.42 10.85 23.68
CA VAL A 203 -8.98 9.45 23.63
C VAL A 203 -7.45 9.37 23.67
N LYS A 204 -6.76 10.17 22.85
CA LYS A 204 -5.28 10.24 22.84
C LYS A 204 -4.73 10.68 24.19
N ARG A 205 -5.35 11.67 24.84
CA ARG A 205 -4.95 12.11 26.18
C ARG A 205 -5.07 10.97 27.20
N TYR A 206 -6.14 10.18 27.16
CA TYR A 206 -6.31 9.03 28.06
C TYR A 206 -5.27 7.93 27.83
N ILE A 207 -4.88 7.71 26.57
CA ILE A 207 -3.77 6.80 26.22
C ILE A 207 -2.45 7.31 26.81
N VAL A 208 -2.13 8.60 26.62
CA VAL A 208 -0.89 9.22 27.13
C VAL A 208 -0.83 9.18 28.66
N LEU A 209 -1.97 9.36 29.32
CA LEU A 209 -2.09 9.25 30.78
C LEU A 209 -2.07 7.79 31.30
N GLY A 210 -2.00 6.79 30.42
CA GLY A 210 -2.03 5.37 30.80
C GLY A 210 -3.37 4.85 31.31
N ARG A 211 -4.45 5.65 31.18
CA ARG A 211 -5.80 5.29 31.65
C ARG A 211 -6.58 4.42 30.66
N LEU A 212 -6.14 4.40 29.41
CA LEU A 212 -6.69 3.55 28.36
C LEU A 212 -5.56 2.77 27.71
N LYS A 213 -5.58 1.45 27.85
CA LYS A 213 -4.62 0.57 27.21
C LYS A 213 -4.80 0.66 25.70
N SER A 214 -3.70 0.87 24.97
CA SER A 214 -3.74 0.89 23.51
C SER A 214 -2.56 0.12 22.94
N PHE A 215 -2.80 -0.48 21.78
CA PHE A 215 -1.78 -1.05 20.92
C PHE A 215 -1.37 0.00 19.88
N ARG A 216 -0.14 0.51 20.01
CA ARG A 216 0.45 1.41 19.01
C ARG A 216 1.13 0.59 17.93
N LEU A 217 0.74 0.81 16.67
CA LEU A 217 1.35 0.06 15.57
C LEU A 217 2.85 0.35 15.44
N PRO A 218 3.71 -0.68 15.31
CA PRO A 218 5.11 -0.49 15.00
C PRO A 218 5.32 0.12 13.61
N VAL A 219 4.42 -0.17 12.66
CA VAL A 219 4.48 0.24 11.25
C VAL A 219 3.19 0.99 10.89
N SER A 220 3.29 2.08 10.13
CA SER A 220 2.12 2.84 9.69
C SER A 220 1.26 2.03 8.71
N LEU A 221 -0.07 2.16 8.79
CA LEU A 221 -1.00 1.46 7.88
C LEU A 221 -0.87 1.91 6.42
N GLY A 222 -0.30 3.09 6.20
CA GLY A 222 -0.07 3.65 4.88
C GLY A 222 1.15 3.07 4.17
N GLY A 223 2.10 2.46 4.90
CA GLY A 223 3.32 1.87 4.34
C GLY A 223 4.28 2.85 3.66
N ARG A 224 4.03 4.17 3.77
CA ARG A 224 4.86 5.22 3.16
C ARG A 224 5.83 5.87 4.13
N ASP A 225 5.46 5.92 5.41
CA ASP A 225 6.23 6.59 6.45
C ASP A 225 6.61 5.61 7.56
N HIS A 226 7.91 5.53 7.84
CA HIS A 226 8.46 4.80 8.99
C HIS A 226 8.35 5.59 10.30
N ASN A 227 7.95 6.86 10.22
CA ASN A 227 7.94 7.71 11.40
C ASN A 227 6.79 7.31 12.34
N ARG A 228 7.16 6.77 13.50
CA ARG A 228 6.23 6.32 14.55
C ARG A 228 5.27 7.41 15.00
N LYS A 229 5.58 8.70 14.81
CA LYS A 229 4.69 9.83 15.15
C LYS A 229 3.34 9.74 14.42
N TRP A 230 3.29 9.10 13.25
CA TRP A 230 2.08 8.89 12.45
C TRP A 230 1.46 7.50 12.64
N SER A 231 1.98 6.69 13.56
CA SER A 231 1.38 5.40 13.89
C SER A 231 0.03 5.58 14.55
N ASN A 232 -0.96 4.83 14.06
CA ASN A 232 -2.28 4.78 14.67
C ASN A 232 -2.25 3.97 15.97
N HIS A 233 -3.12 4.38 16.91
CA HIS A 233 -3.42 3.62 18.11
C HIS A 233 -4.73 2.85 17.91
N PHE A 234 -4.70 1.58 18.34
CA PHE A 234 -5.86 0.70 18.38
C PHE A 234 -6.13 0.30 19.81
N ILE A 235 -7.41 0.17 20.15
CA ILE A 235 -7.88 -0.14 21.50
C ILE A 235 -8.81 -1.34 21.36
N LEU A 236 -8.73 -2.29 22.30
CA LEU A 236 -9.68 -3.39 22.32
C LEU A 236 -11.07 -2.85 22.64
N LYS A 237 -12.10 -3.36 21.96
CA LYS A 237 -13.47 -2.93 22.19
C LYS A 237 -13.87 -3.17 23.65
N SER A 238 -13.51 -4.32 24.22
CA SER A 238 -13.73 -4.61 25.64
C SER A 238 -13.16 -3.53 26.58
N ASP A 239 -11.90 -3.15 26.39
CA ASP A 239 -11.23 -2.08 27.15
C ASP A 239 -11.90 -0.71 26.91
N ALA A 240 -12.25 -0.41 25.66
CA ALA A 240 -12.88 0.84 25.30
C ALA A 240 -14.24 1.01 25.98
N LEU A 241 -15.04 -0.05 26.11
CA LEU A 241 -16.36 -0.01 26.73
C LEU A 241 -16.31 0.26 28.25
N GLN A 242 -15.23 -0.15 28.92
CA GLN A 242 -15.09 0.00 30.38
C GLN A 242 -14.66 1.43 30.79
N VAL A 243 -14.04 2.18 29.89
CA VAL A 243 -13.48 3.50 30.22
C VAL A 243 -14.56 4.58 30.19
N LYS A 244 -14.63 5.37 31.26
CA LYS A 244 -15.43 6.60 31.33
C LYS A 244 -14.56 7.82 31.09
N PHE A 245 -14.92 8.61 30.10
CA PHE A 245 -14.25 9.87 29.81
C PHE A 245 -14.78 10.99 30.71
N TYR A 246 -13.89 11.60 31.49
CA TYR A 246 -14.17 12.76 32.31
C TYR A 246 -13.66 14.00 31.58
N ARG A 247 -14.57 14.85 31.14
CA ARG A 247 -14.20 16.19 30.70
C ARG A 247 -14.08 17.07 31.94
N GLY A 248 -12.97 17.79 32.07
CA GLY A 248 -12.81 18.75 33.15
C GLY A 248 -13.97 19.76 33.13
N ARG A 249 -14.33 20.31 34.30
CA ARG A 249 -15.47 21.23 34.47
C ARG A 249 -15.50 22.40 33.46
N GLY A 250 -14.37 22.77 32.85
CA GLY A 250 -14.28 23.81 31.81
C GLY A 250 -14.60 23.38 30.37
N THR A 251 -14.59 22.08 30.07
CA THR A 251 -14.88 21.48 28.75
C THR A 251 -16.22 20.77 28.77
N GLN A 252 -17.26 21.44 29.27
CA GLN A 252 -18.61 20.95 29.05
C GLN A 252 -18.91 20.96 27.55
N GLU A 253 -19.43 19.84 27.08
CA GLU A 253 -20.05 19.64 25.78
C GLU A 253 -21.10 20.75 25.57
N GLY A 254 -20.71 21.83 24.87
CA GLY A 254 -21.50 23.06 24.76
C GLY A 254 -20.76 24.38 25.07
N ARG A 255 -19.49 24.34 25.51
CA ARG A 255 -18.65 25.54 25.75
C ARG A 255 -17.66 25.89 24.64
N ILE A 256 -17.68 25.22 23.48
CA ILE A 256 -17.73 26.07 22.28
C ILE A 256 -19.12 26.66 22.39
N SER A 257 -19.24 27.86 23.00
CA SER A 257 -20.51 28.53 23.19
C SER A 257 -21.28 28.30 21.91
N LYS A 258 -22.41 27.56 21.95
CA LYS A 258 -23.29 27.46 20.79
C LYS A 258 -23.43 28.89 20.30
N PHE A 259 -22.84 29.20 19.15
CA PHE A 259 -23.00 30.53 18.59
C PHE A 259 -24.50 30.69 18.53
N THR A 260 -25.01 31.65 19.28
CA THR A 260 -26.42 31.95 19.23
C THR A 260 -26.73 32.34 17.78
N PRO A 261 -27.96 32.15 17.30
CA PRO A 261 -28.32 32.63 15.96
C PRO A 261 -27.94 34.11 15.76
N ALA A 262 -28.00 34.92 16.82
CA ALA A 262 -27.52 36.31 16.83
C ALA A 262 -25.99 36.43 16.65
N ALA A 263 -25.22 35.55 17.30
CA ALA A 263 -23.77 35.49 17.13
C ALA A 263 -23.37 35.05 15.71
N ASP A 264 -24.11 34.13 15.10
CA ASP A 264 -23.93 33.72 13.70
C ASP A 264 -24.27 34.85 12.73
N ALA A 265 -25.40 35.56 12.95
CA ALA A 265 -25.79 36.72 12.14
C ALA A 265 -24.77 37.86 12.25
N TRP A 266 -24.28 38.14 13.46
CA TRP A 266 -23.23 39.12 13.69
C TRP A 266 -21.93 38.73 12.99
N LEU A 267 -21.54 37.45 13.06
CA LEU A 267 -20.33 36.94 12.42
C LEU A 267 -20.35 37.16 10.89
N LEU A 268 -21.47 36.87 10.24
CA LEU A 268 -21.64 37.09 8.79
C LEU A 268 -21.60 38.59 8.48
N LYS A 269 -22.39 39.40 9.17
CA LYS A 269 -22.43 40.86 8.99
C LYS A 269 -21.06 41.51 9.18
N ALA A 270 -20.37 41.19 10.29
CA ALA A 270 -19.07 41.75 10.60
C ALA A 270 -18.00 41.37 9.56
N ARG A 271 -18.11 40.18 8.95
CA ARG A 271 -17.16 39.74 7.94
C ARG A 271 -17.47 40.27 6.55
N ASP A 272 -18.72 40.19 6.12
CA ASP A 272 -19.14 40.44 4.74
C ASP A 272 -19.45 41.91 4.49
N GLU A 273 -20.10 42.59 5.44
CA GLU A 273 -20.47 44.00 5.31
C GLU A 273 -19.39 44.93 5.86
N LEU A 274 -18.83 44.58 7.03
CA LEU A 274 -17.88 45.45 7.75
C LEU A 274 -16.40 45.15 7.45
N GLY A 275 -16.11 44.07 6.70
CA GLY A 275 -14.74 43.70 6.34
C GLY A 275 -13.83 43.35 7.52
N MET A 276 -14.38 43.08 8.72
CA MET A 276 -13.57 42.87 9.93
C MET A 276 -12.73 41.59 9.82
N THR A 277 -11.55 41.60 10.45
CA THR A 277 -10.71 40.40 10.57
C THR A 277 -11.29 39.45 11.63
N PHE A 278 -11.06 38.14 11.47
CA PHE A 278 -11.59 37.14 12.42
C PHE A 278 -11.09 37.34 13.87
N VAL A 279 -9.93 37.97 14.05
CA VAL A 279 -9.43 38.32 15.38
C VAL A 279 -10.23 39.47 15.99
N HIS A 280 -10.54 40.51 15.20
CA HIS A 280 -11.36 41.62 15.67
C HIS A 280 -12.78 41.15 16.01
N ILE A 281 -13.37 40.30 15.16
CA ILE A 281 -14.67 39.68 15.43
C ILE A 281 -14.62 38.82 16.71
N GLY A 282 -13.56 38.03 16.91
CA GLY A 282 -13.39 37.26 18.15
C GLY A 282 -13.34 38.16 19.41
N ARG A 283 -12.67 39.31 19.32
CA ARG A 283 -12.61 40.31 20.40
C ARG A 283 -13.99 40.92 20.70
N THR A 284 -14.75 41.31 19.67
CA THR A 284 -16.09 41.90 19.88
C THR A 284 -17.06 40.88 20.48
N MET A 285 -16.93 39.60 20.12
CA MET A 285 -17.75 38.52 20.67
C MET A 285 -17.29 38.04 22.05
N LYS A 286 -16.21 38.60 22.60
CA LYS A 286 -15.53 38.13 23.84
C LYS A 286 -15.14 36.65 23.78
N ILE A 287 -14.96 36.08 22.58
CA ILE A 287 -14.56 34.70 22.37
C ILE A 287 -13.03 34.65 22.35
N GLY A 288 -12.43 34.18 23.46
CA GLY A 288 -10.99 33.96 23.56
C GLY A 288 -10.16 35.14 24.06
N ALA A 289 -10.77 36.11 24.75
CA ALA A 289 -10.06 37.25 25.36
C ALA A 289 -8.87 36.83 26.25
N GLU A 290 -8.95 35.65 26.89
CA GLU A 290 -7.89 35.12 27.76
C GLU A 290 -6.76 34.37 27.04
N LYS A 291 -6.87 34.05 25.73
CA LYS A 291 -5.90 33.20 25.02
C LYS A 291 -5.19 33.84 23.84
N VAL A 292 -5.55 35.06 23.43
CA VAL A 292 -4.77 35.83 22.46
C VAL A 292 -3.59 36.48 23.20
N ASN A 293 -2.66 35.66 23.68
CA ASN A 293 -1.42 36.15 24.28
C ASN A 293 -0.64 36.98 23.24
N LYS A 294 -0.15 38.14 23.68
CA LYS A 294 0.55 39.20 22.94
C LYS A 294 1.81 38.78 22.15
N ALA A 295 2.15 37.49 22.05
CA ALA A 295 3.47 37.03 21.62
C ALA A 295 3.65 36.87 20.11
N THR A 296 2.59 36.90 19.29
CA THR A 296 2.73 36.84 17.83
C THR A 296 1.97 38.00 17.19
N GLY A 297 2.69 39.08 16.89
CA GLY A 297 2.17 40.32 16.27
C GLY A 297 1.54 40.16 14.87
N ASN A 298 1.35 38.93 14.39
CA ASN A 298 0.79 38.61 13.07
C ASN A 298 -0.27 37.49 13.13
N ALA A 299 -1.05 37.38 14.21
CA ALA A 299 -2.21 36.49 14.23
C ALA A 299 -3.34 37.08 13.35
N THR A 300 -3.33 36.79 12.06
CA THR A 300 -4.38 37.23 11.09
C THR A 300 -5.68 36.45 11.21
N SER A 301 -5.74 35.37 12.01
CA SER A 301 -6.96 34.58 12.13
C SER A 301 -7.20 34.01 13.54
N ASN A 302 -8.45 34.10 14.00
CA ASN A 302 -8.95 33.31 15.11
C ASN A 302 -9.57 32.03 14.52
N PRO A 303 -8.98 30.84 14.77
CA PRO A 303 -9.38 29.60 14.09
C PRO A 303 -10.81 29.18 14.43
N THR A 304 -11.31 29.49 15.62
CA THR A 304 -12.69 29.19 16.03
C THR A 304 -13.70 30.02 15.22
N ILE A 305 -13.46 31.33 15.11
CA ILE A 305 -14.31 32.24 14.33
C ILE A 305 -14.25 31.89 12.83
N SER A 306 -13.05 31.64 12.31
CA SER A 306 -12.84 31.30 10.89
C SER A 306 -13.52 29.99 10.50
N TYR A 307 -13.41 28.96 11.34
CA TYR A 307 -14.09 27.68 11.13
C TYR A 307 -15.61 27.84 11.12
N ARG A 308 -16.18 28.61 12.06
CA ARG A 308 -17.62 28.85 12.12
C ARG A 308 -18.15 29.61 10.91
N TYR A 309 -17.45 30.65 10.46
CA TYR A 309 -17.83 31.41 9.27
C TYR A 309 -17.87 30.52 8.02
N ARG A 310 -16.84 29.70 7.79
CA ARG A 310 -16.81 28.74 6.66
C ARG A 310 -17.96 27.73 6.73
N TYR A 311 -18.29 27.26 7.94
CA TYR A 311 -19.41 26.35 8.13
C TYR A 311 -20.75 26.99 7.71
N LEU A 312 -21.02 28.24 8.13
CA LEU A 312 -22.26 28.96 7.78
C LEU A 312 -22.37 29.20 6.27
N THR A 313 -21.32 29.67 5.62
CA THR A 313 -21.34 29.93 4.16
C THR A 313 -21.55 28.65 3.34
N THR A 314 -21.00 27.52 3.79
CA THR A 314 -21.26 26.22 3.14
C THR A 314 -22.69 25.71 3.33
N LEU A 315 -23.34 26.01 4.47
CA LEU A 315 -24.74 25.65 4.71
C LEU A 315 -25.67 26.48 3.81
N ASP A 316 -25.43 27.78 3.69
CA ASP A 316 -26.26 28.65 2.85
C ASP A 316 -26.10 28.32 1.36
N GLY A 317 -24.89 28.01 0.90
CA GLY A 317 -24.67 27.50 -0.46
C GLY A 317 -25.41 26.18 -0.74
N LYS A 318 -25.51 25.28 0.24
CA LYS A 318 -26.29 24.04 0.12
C LYS A 318 -27.80 24.30 0.12
N LYS A 319 -28.30 25.24 0.94
CA LYS A 319 -29.72 25.64 0.94
C LYS A 319 -30.13 26.27 -0.40
N ALA A 320 -29.33 27.19 -0.93
CA ALA A 320 -29.58 27.82 -2.22
C ALA A 320 -29.62 26.80 -3.38
N LYS A 321 -28.74 25.79 -3.36
CA LYS A 321 -28.74 24.71 -4.36
C LYS A 321 -29.95 23.76 -4.25
N LYS A 322 -30.50 23.58 -3.04
CA LYS A 322 -31.71 22.79 -2.78
C LYS A 322 -32.99 23.49 -3.23
N GLN A 323 -33.06 24.82 -3.15
CA GLN A 323 -34.21 25.61 -3.62
C GLN A 323 -34.27 25.79 -5.15
N ARG A 324 -33.14 25.60 -5.85
CA ARG A 324 -33.05 25.65 -7.32
C ARG A 324 -33.33 24.31 -8.01
N ARG A 325 -33.53 23.24 -7.25
CA ARG A 325 -33.85 21.89 -7.73
C ARG A 325 -35.29 21.56 -7.40
#